data_AF-A0A8T3YPI7-F1
#
_entry.id   AF-A0A8T3YPI7-F1
#
_cell.length_a   1.000
_cell.length_b   1.000
_cell.length_c   1.000
_cell.angle_alpha   90.00
_cell.angle_beta   90.00
_cell.angle_gamma   90.00
#
_symmetry.space_group_name_H-M   'P 1'
#
loop_
_entity.id
_entity.type
_entity.pdbx_description
1 polymer ?
#
loop_
_entity_poly.entity_id
_entity_poly.type
_entity_poly.pdbx_seq_one_letter_code
_entity_poly.pdbx_strand_id
1 'polypeptide(L)'
;MVLNLLYRRLDSYAPKERVPASQKYQCSECDEIGVFVRNEFFPSCENAHDAHKWVPTGTILSFVTKNLNREFDRITSLHLKFADAITEFVGNMVFLYMHVVWFVFWIGINTEYIFVGNVFDPYPFGLLTMIVSLEAIFLTTLVMVSQNVQSKRSELRAELDYHVNLKAEKEIVIIHDELQRNNEMTQRVLDVLESRSRRPGKRGSE
;
A
#
# COMPACT_ATOMS: atom_id res chain seq x y z
N MET A 1 -9.28 34.92 23.23
CA MET A 1 -10.29 34.57 22.20
C MET A 1 -9.93 35.07 20.80
N VAL A 2 -9.22 36.20 20.63
CA VAL A 2 -8.85 36.75 19.31
C VAL A 2 -7.62 36.08 18.67
N LEU A 3 -6.68 35.53 19.47
CA LEU A 3 -5.46 34.90 18.95
C LEU A 3 -5.68 33.56 18.23
N ASN A 4 -6.78 32.85 18.52
CA ASN A 4 -7.09 31.53 17.92
C ASN A 4 -7.83 31.64 16.58
N LEU A 5 -8.33 32.83 16.23
CA LEU A 5 -9.03 33.10 14.97
C LEU A 5 -8.10 33.54 13.84
N LEU A 6 -6.88 34.00 14.17
CA LEU A 6 -5.88 34.42 13.18
C LEU A 6 -5.06 33.25 12.62
N TYR A 7 -4.99 32.11 13.32
CA TYR A 7 -4.29 30.91 12.82
C TYR A 7 -5.11 30.14 11.76
N ARG A 8 -6.43 30.33 11.72
CA ARG A 8 -7.36 29.60 10.83
C ARG A 8 -7.43 30.17 9.40
N ARG A 9 -6.60 31.16 9.04
CA ARG A 9 -6.87 32.08 7.92
C ARG A 9 -5.86 32.10 6.76
N LEU A 10 -4.92 31.17 6.65
CA LEU A 10 -3.90 31.28 5.59
C LEU A 10 -3.81 30.09 4.61
N ASP A 11 -4.23 28.89 4.98
CA ASP A 11 -4.13 27.73 4.09
C ASP A 11 -5.53 27.27 3.62
N SER A 12 -5.97 27.77 2.47
CA SER A 12 -7.20 27.32 1.81
C SER A 12 -6.91 27.12 0.32
N TYR A 13 -7.21 25.94 -0.21
CA TYR A 13 -6.81 25.52 -1.55
C TYR A 13 -8.00 25.44 -2.51
N ALA A 14 -7.83 25.90 -3.74
CA ALA A 14 -8.88 25.85 -4.74
C ALA A 14 -8.97 24.46 -5.40
N PRO A 15 -10.12 24.09 -5.99
CA PRO A 15 -10.21 22.92 -6.85
C PRO A 15 -9.16 22.99 -7.97
N LYS A 16 -8.56 21.86 -8.33
CA LYS A 16 -7.44 21.70 -9.28
C LYS A 16 -6.08 22.26 -8.83
N GLU A 17 -5.95 22.73 -7.59
CA GLU A 17 -4.66 23.00 -6.99
C GLU A 17 -4.01 21.70 -6.49
N ARG A 18 -2.68 21.66 -6.39
CA ARG A 18 -1.96 20.48 -5.90
C ARG A 18 -1.95 20.45 -4.38
N VAL A 19 -2.18 19.27 -3.83
CA VAL A 19 -2.21 19.02 -2.39
C VAL A 19 -0.78 19.13 -1.81
N PRO A 20 -0.51 20.04 -0.86
CA PRO A 20 0.85 20.26 -0.33
C PRO A 20 1.31 19.18 0.66
N ALA A 21 0.37 18.61 1.42
CA ALA A 21 0.62 17.57 2.40
C ALA A 21 -0.51 16.55 2.39
N SER A 22 -0.16 15.28 2.58
CA SER A 22 -1.15 14.22 2.74
C SER A 22 -1.84 14.38 4.08
N GLN A 23 -3.09 14.79 4.06
CA GLN A 23 -3.88 15.07 5.26
C GLN A 23 -5.37 15.11 4.94
N LYS A 24 -6.18 15.20 6.00
CA LYS A 24 -7.60 15.47 5.86
C LYS A 24 -7.80 16.95 5.55
N TYR A 25 -8.62 17.23 4.54
CA TYR A 25 -9.09 18.56 4.21
C TYR A 25 -10.60 18.58 4.29
N GLN A 26 -11.14 19.71 4.74
CA GLN A 26 -12.56 19.95 4.89
C GLN A 26 -12.98 21.02 3.89
N CYS A 27 -14.11 20.80 3.23
CA CYS A 27 -14.72 21.80 2.37
C CYS A 27 -15.19 22.99 3.21
N SER A 28 -14.87 24.21 2.78
CA SER A 28 -15.24 25.44 3.47
C SER A 28 -16.75 25.75 3.45
N GLU A 29 -17.52 25.06 2.62
CA GLU A 29 -18.93 25.36 2.35
C GLU A 29 -19.88 24.30 2.92
N CYS A 30 -19.64 23.01 2.62
CA CYS A 30 -20.53 21.91 2.98
C CYS A 30 -19.97 21.00 4.10
N ASP A 31 -18.82 21.34 4.68
CA ASP A 31 -18.14 20.55 5.72
C ASP A 31 -17.78 19.10 5.35
N GLU A 32 -17.85 18.75 4.06
CA GLU A 32 -17.42 17.43 3.57
C GLU A 32 -15.91 17.24 3.78
N ILE A 33 -15.51 16.09 4.32
CA ILE A 33 -14.12 15.76 4.63
C ILE A 33 -13.56 14.86 3.53
N GLY A 34 -12.54 15.34 2.83
CA GLY A 34 -11.76 14.60 1.84
C GLY A 34 -10.39 14.21 2.39
N VAL A 35 -9.94 13.00 2.07
CA VAL A 35 -8.57 12.55 2.35
C VAL A 35 -7.79 12.65 1.05
N PHE A 36 -6.75 13.48 1.04
CA PHE A 36 -5.95 13.71 -0.16
C PHE A 36 -4.49 13.36 0.07
N VAL A 37 -3.85 12.78 -0.95
CA VAL A 37 -2.42 12.48 -0.94
C VAL A 37 -1.65 13.68 -1.52
N ARG A 38 -0.45 13.95 -0.98
CA ARG A 38 0.46 14.98 -1.49
C ARG A 38 0.62 14.84 -3.00
N ASN A 39 0.55 15.97 -3.70
CA ASN A 39 0.71 16.12 -5.14
C ASN A 39 -0.47 15.61 -6.00
N GLU A 40 -1.56 15.11 -5.40
CA GLU A 40 -2.85 14.96 -6.08
C GLU A 40 -3.50 16.32 -6.33
N PHE A 41 -4.50 16.35 -7.20
CA PHE A 41 -5.31 17.54 -7.45
C PHE A 41 -6.56 17.51 -6.59
N PHE A 42 -6.91 18.66 -5.99
CA PHE A 42 -8.18 18.78 -5.29
C PHE A 42 -9.35 18.63 -6.27
N PRO A 43 -10.30 17.69 -6.05
CA PRO A 43 -11.50 17.61 -6.84
C PRO A 43 -12.44 18.77 -6.50
N SER A 44 -13.39 19.02 -7.41
CA SER A 44 -14.56 19.84 -7.07
C SER A 44 -15.46 19.03 -6.14
N CYS A 45 -15.83 19.60 -5.00
CA CYS A 45 -16.84 19.00 -4.12
C CYS A 45 -18.19 18.93 -4.85
N GLU A 46 -18.85 17.77 -4.79
CA GLU A 46 -20.15 17.53 -5.43
C GLU A 46 -21.30 18.22 -4.67
N ASN A 47 -21.14 18.40 -3.36
CA ASN A 47 -22.14 18.98 -2.47
C ASN A 47 -21.97 20.51 -2.26
N ALA A 48 -21.04 21.16 -2.97
CA ALA A 48 -20.83 22.60 -2.90
C ALA A 48 -21.62 23.31 -4.01
N HIS A 49 -22.37 24.36 -3.64
CA HIS A 49 -23.18 25.14 -4.57
C HIS A 49 -22.44 26.38 -5.09
N ASP A 50 -21.48 26.90 -4.32
CA ASP A 50 -20.69 28.09 -4.62
C ASP A 50 -19.18 27.77 -4.75
N ALA A 51 -18.37 28.83 -4.79
CA ALA A 51 -16.91 28.75 -4.83
C ALA A 51 -16.35 28.23 -3.49
N HIS A 52 -16.21 26.91 -3.37
CA HIS A 52 -15.62 26.25 -2.22
C HIS A 52 -14.09 26.22 -2.25
N LYS A 53 -13.50 26.02 -1.06
CA LYS A 53 -12.07 25.76 -0.88
C LYS A 53 -11.85 24.61 0.09
N TRP A 54 -10.74 23.92 -0.06
CA TRP A 54 -10.29 22.87 0.83
C TRP A 54 -9.41 23.46 1.93
N VAL A 55 -9.79 23.26 3.19
CA VAL A 55 -9.11 23.78 4.38
C VAL A 55 -8.54 22.61 5.18
N PRO A 56 -7.27 22.64 5.63
CA PRO A 56 -6.68 21.52 6.36
C PRO A 56 -7.30 21.37 7.76
N THR A 57 -7.69 20.15 8.12
CA THR A 57 -8.35 19.85 9.42
C THR A 57 -7.36 19.69 10.59
N GLY A 58 -6.07 20.00 10.39
CA GLY A 58 -5.03 19.91 11.42
C GLY A 58 -4.54 18.49 11.74
N THR A 59 -5.20 17.45 11.21
CA THR A 59 -4.75 16.06 11.32
C THR A 59 -3.94 15.69 10.09
N ILE A 60 -2.61 15.70 10.22
CA ILE A 60 -1.71 15.23 9.16
C ILE A 60 -1.97 13.73 8.95
N LEU A 61 -2.32 13.32 7.73
CA LEU A 61 -2.43 11.91 7.34
C LEU A 61 -1.00 11.38 7.19
N SER A 62 -0.36 11.14 8.33
CA SER A 62 1.06 10.79 8.45
C SER A 62 1.44 9.49 7.74
N PHE A 63 0.47 8.70 7.30
CA PHE A 63 0.68 7.58 6.41
C PHE A 63 0.44 8.03 4.97
N VAL A 64 1.42 8.74 4.41
CA VAL A 64 1.81 8.39 3.05
C VAL A 64 2.51 7.08 3.21
N THR A 65 1.93 6.02 2.67
CA THR A 65 2.62 4.75 2.41
C THR A 65 3.98 5.13 1.86
N LYS A 66 5.05 5.10 2.67
CA LYS A 66 6.40 5.17 2.15
C LYS A 66 6.39 4.10 1.07
N ASN A 67 6.62 4.49 -0.18
CA ASN A 67 6.49 3.56 -1.28
C ASN A 67 7.55 2.49 -1.04
N LEU A 68 7.15 1.38 -0.41
CA LEU A 68 8.05 0.33 0.10
C LEU A 68 8.91 -0.18 -1.06
N ASN A 69 8.34 -0.24 -2.27
CA ASN A 69 9.08 -0.59 -3.47
C ASN A 69 10.27 0.33 -3.71
N ARG A 70 10.18 1.64 -3.44
CA ARG A 70 11.33 2.57 -3.58
C ARG A 70 12.40 2.36 -2.52
N GLU A 71 12.06 1.89 -1.32
CA GLU A 71 13.07 1.52 -0.32
C GLU A 71 13.71 0.18 -0.66
N PHE A 72 12.92 -0.80 -1.11
CA PHE A 72 13.43 -2.05 -1.65
C PHE A 72 14.38 -1.83 -2.82
N ASP A 73 14.02 -0.99 -3.80
CA ASP A 73 14.85 -0.66 -4.96
C ASP A 73 16.17 0.00 -4.57
N ARG A 74 16.19 0.75 -3.46
CA ARG A 74 17.40 1.39 -2.93
C ARG A 74 18.33 0.40 -2.23
N ILE A 75 17.79 -0.67 -1.66
CA ILE A 75 18.54 -1.72 -0.95
C ILE A 75 18.98 -2.84 -1.92
N THR A 76 18.35 -2.95 -3.08
CA THR A 76 18.59 -4.01 -4.06
C THR A 76 19.92 -3.77 -4.80
N SER A 77 20.94 -4.60 -4.53
CA SER A 77 22.23 -4.57 -5.21
C SER A 77 22.13 -5.00 -6.68
N LEU A 78 23.14 -4.70 -7.50
CA LEU A 78 23.20 -5.09 -8.92
C LEU A 78 22.98 -6.61 -9.12
N HIS A 79 23.48 -7.43 -8.20
CA HIS A 79 23.32 -8.88 -8.24
C HIS A 79 21.86 -9.32 -8.01
N LEU A 80 21.13 -8.65 -7.12
CA LEU A 80 19.71 -8.94 -6.92
C LEU A 80 18.87 -8.50 -8.11
N LYS A 81 19.23 -7.41 -8.81
CA LYS A 81 18.54 -7.01 -10.05
C LYS A 81 18.70 -8.05 -11.15
N PHE A 82 19.91 -8.62 -11.27
CA PHE A 82 20.18 -9.70 -12.20
C PHE A 82 19.43 -10.99 -11.81
N ALA A 83 19.40 -11.33 -10.51
CA ALA A 83 18.63 -12.47 -10.01
C ALA A 83 17.12 -12.30 -10.25
N ASP A 84 16.56 -11.11 -9.99
CA ASP A 84 15.14 -10.81 -10.24
C ASP A 84 14.80 -10.97 -11.74
N ALA A 85 15.66 -10.46 -12.65
CA ALA A 85 15.46 -10.61 -14.09
C ALA A 85 15.49 -12.09 -14.56
N ILE A 86 16.43 -12.87 -14.03
CA ILE A 86 16.48 -14.32 -14.34
C ILE A 86 15.27 -15.04 -13.77
N THR A 87 14.80 -14.64 -12.58
CA THR A 87 13.64 -15.27 -11.95
C THR A 87 12.36 -15.01 -12.72
N GLU A 88 12.19 -13.79 -13.24
CA GLU A 88 11.07 -13.46 -14.11
C GLU A 88 11.09 -14.30 -15.39
N PHE A 89 12.28 -14.59 -15.92
CA PHE A 89 12.46 -15.48 -17.06
C PHE A 89 12.15 -16.95 -16.73
N VAL A 90 12.71 -17.49 -15.63
CA VAL A 90 12.50 -18.88 -15.19
C VAL A 90 11.06 -19.14 -14.75
N GLY A 91 10.38 -18.13 -14.18
CA GLY A 91 8.99 -18.22 -13.77
C GLY A 91 7.98 -18.13 -14.92
N ASN A 92 8.44 -17.88 -16.15
CA ASN A 92 7.58 -17.78 -17.32
C ASN A 92 7.30 -19.14 -17.96
N MET A 93 6.06 -19.38 -18.39
CA MET A 93 5.66 -20.60 -19.12
C MET A 93 6.44 -20.79 -20.44
N VAL A 94 6.93 -19.70 -21.05
CA VAL A 94 7.76 -19.75 -22.26
C VAL A 94 9.07 -20.54 -22.02
N PHE A 95 9.67 -20.42 -20.83
CA PHE A 95 10.90 -21.13 -20.47
C PHE A 95 10.70 -22.65 -20.52
N LEU A 96 9.56 -23.12 -20.00
CA LEU A 96 9.18 -24.54 -20.02
C LEU A 96 9.06 -25.06 -21.45
N TYR A 97 8.29 -24.36 -22.30
CA TYR A 97 8.10 -24.79 -23.69
C TYR A 97 9.42 -24.82 -24.47
N MET A 98 10.30 -23.84 -24.25
CA MET A 98 11.63 -23.81 -24.85
C MET A 98 12.47 -25.02 -24.45
N HIS A 99 12.47 -25.43 -23.17
CA HIS A 99 13.18 -26.63 -22.70
C HIS A 99 12.60 -27.92 -23.29
N VAL A 100 11.27 -28.03 -23.36
CA VAL A 100 10.62 -29.19 -23.99
C VAL A 100 11.04 -29.32 -25.45
N VAL A 101 11.01 -28.22 -26.23
CA VAL A 101 11.44 -28.23 -27.63
C VAL A 101 12.92 -28.57 -27.75
N TRP A 102 13.77 -27.99 -26.90
CA TRP A 102 15.20 -28.28 -26.86
C TRP A 102 15.49 -29.77 -26.60
N PHE A 103 14.83 -30.40 -25.61
CA PHE A 103 15.02 -31.82 -25.32
C PHE A 103 14.51 -32.72 -26.44
N VAL A 104 13.33 -32.42 -27.00
CA VAL A 104 12.78 -33.17 -28.13
C VAL A 104 13.71 -33.08 -29.33
N PHE A 105 14.26 -31.89 -29.61
CA PHE A 105 15.21 -31.68 -30.69
C PHE A 105 16.51 -32.44 -30.47
N TRP A 106 17.07 -32.40 -29.26
CA TRP A 106 18.30 -33.14 -28.92
C TRP A 106 18.13 -34.65 -29.08
N ILE A 107 17.04 -35.20 -28.51
CA ILE A 107 16.71 -36.62 -28.61
C ILE A 107 16.46 -36.98 -30.08
N GLY A 108 15.73 -36.16 -30.83
CA GLY A 108 15.43 -36.38 -32.24
C GLY A 108 16.67 -36.47 -33.11
N ILE A 109 17.66 -35.58 -32.91
CA ILE A 109 18.93 -35.60 -33.66
C ILE A 109 19.82 -36.78 -33.29
N ASN A 110 19.86 -37.16 -32.01
CA ASN A 110 20.73 -38.23 -31.51
C ASN A 110 20.09 -39.62 -31.59
N THR A 111 18.81 -39.71 -31.91
CA THR A 111 18.17 -40.96 -32.32
C THR A 111 18.50 -41.19 -33.79
N GLU A 112 18.84 -42.42 -34.19
CA GLU A 112 19.31 -42.83 -35.54
C GLU A 112 18.39 -42.46 -36.72
N TYR A 113 17.29 -41.75 -36.46
CA TYR A 113 16.30 -41.30 -37.43
C TYR A 113 16.82 -40.21 -38.40
N ILE A 114 17.91 -39.50 -38.07
CA ILE A 114 18.37 -38.32 -38.85
C ILE A 114 19.82 -38.44 -39.36
N PHE A 115 20.75 -39.06 -38.63
CA PHE A 115 22.16 -39.19 -39.04
C PHE A 115 22.59 -40.65 -39.15
N VAL A 116 22.72 -41.15 -40.38
CA VAL A 116 23.32 -42.45 -40.68
C VAL A 116 24.85 -42.30 -40.65
N GLY A 117 25.48 -42.57 -39.50
CA GLY A 117 26.92 -42.84 -39.46
C GLY A 117 27.73 -42.31 -38.28
N ASN A 118 27.24 -41.36 -37.47
CA ASN A 118 27.93 -40.95 -36.24
C ASN A 118 26.96 -40.29 -35.25
N VAL A 119 26.59 -41.02 -34.19
CA VAL A 119 25.71 -40.53 -33.13
C VAL A 119 26.55 -39.77 -32.11
N PHE A 120 26.26 -38.48 -31.88
CA PHE A 120 27.03 -37.62 -30.98
C PHE A 120 26.83 -37.99 -29.51
N ASP A 121 25.59 -38.26 -29.11
CA ASP A 121 25.20 -38.68 -27.75
C ASP A 121 24.32 -39.93 -27.82
N PRO A 122 24.89 -41.13 -27.95
CA PRO A 122 24.11 -42.37 -28.08
C PRO A 122 23.32 -42.67 -26.80
N TYR A 123 22.17 -43.32 -26.96
CA TYR A 123 21.38 -43.82 -25.83
C TYR A 123 22.28 -44.67 -24.92
N PRO A 124 22.42 -44.34 -23.62
CA PRO A 124 21.47 -43.63 -22.75
C PRO A 124 21.64 -42.10 -22.56
N PHE A 125 22.18 -41.35 -23.53
CA PHE A 125 22.32 -39.88 -23.51
C PHE A 125 23.12 -39.33 -22.32
N GLY A 126 24.40 -39.70 -22.22
CA GLY A 126 25.26 -39.31 -21.09
C GLY A 126 25.55 -37.81 -21.05
N LEU A 127 25.75 -37.18 -22.22
CA LEU A 127 26.07 -35.74 -22.28
C LEU A 127 24.86 -34.89 -21.92
N LEU A 128 23.68 -35.21 -22.46
CA LEU A 128 22.43 -34.53 -22.09
C LEU A 128 22.19 -34.62 -20.59
N THR A 129 22.35 -35.81 -20.00
CA THR A 129 22.12 -36.01 -18.56
C THR A 129 23.07 -35.17 -17.71
N MET A 130 24.34 -35.09 -18.09
CA MET A 130 25.33 -34.26 -17.39
C MET A 130 24.95 -32.76 -17.47
N ILE A 131 24.59 -32.26 -18.65
CA ILE A 131 24.22 -30.85 -18.85
C ILE A 131 22.97 -30.51 -18.04
N VAL A 132 21.93 -31.33 -18.13
CA VAL A 132 20.66 -31.12 -17.41
C VAL A 132 20.86 -31.15 -15.89
N SER A 133 21.69 -32.06 -15.38
CA SER A 133 21.95 -32.11 -13.92
C SER A 133 22.63 -30.85 -13.41
N LEU A 134 23.61 -30.33 -14.15
CA LEU A 134 24.30 -29.09 -13.82
C LEU A 134 23.35 -27.89 -13.90
N GLU A 135 22.56 -27.81 -14.96
CA GLU A 135 21.53 -26.79 -15.14
C GLU A 135 20.51 -26.78 -13.99
N ALA A 136 20.02 -27.95 -13.58
CA ALA A 136 19.06 -28.07 -12.48
C ALA A 136 19.60 -27.54 -11.14
N ILE A 137 20.90 -27.72 -10.86
CA ILE A 137 21.56 -27.16 -9.66
C ILE A 137 21.56 -25.63 -9.73
N PHE A 138 21.90 -25.04 -10.88
CA PHE A 138 21.85 -23.59 -11.07
C PHE A 138 20.43 -23.04 -10.94
N LEU A 139 19.44 -23.69 -11.56
CA LEU A 139 18.04 -23.26 -11.46
C LEU A 139 17.54 -23.32 -10.02
N THR A 140 17.82 -24.40 -9.29
CA THR A 140 17.37 -24.56 -7.90
C THR A 140 17.99 -23.49 -6.98
N THR A 141 19.28 -23.19 -7.14
CA THR A 141 19.95 -22.16 -6.34
C THR A 141 19.42 -20.76 -6.67
N LEU A 142 19.18 -20.44 -7.94
CA LEU A 142 18.57 -19.18 -8.35
C LEU A 142 17.15 -19.02 -7.80
N VAL A 143 16.31 -20.07 -7.91
CA VAL A 143 14.97 -20.08 -7.33
C VAL A 143 15.02 -19.85 -5.82
N MET A 144 15.92 -20.51 -5.09
CA MET A 144 16.06 -20.34 -3.65
C MET A 144 16.49 -18.92 -3.26
N VAL A 145 17.43 -18.31 -4.00
CA VAL A 145 17.82 -16.92 -3.78
C VAL A 145 16.61 -15.99 -3.95
N SER A 146 15.83 -16.18 -5.01
CA SER A 146 14.69 -15.34 -5.31
C SER A 146 13.55 -15.52 -4.32
N GLN A 147 13.33 -16.75 -3.85
CA GLN A 147 12.42 -17.02 -2.74
C GLN A 147 12.87 -16.31 -1.45
N ASN A 148 14.16 -16.33 -1.12
CA ASN A 148 14.69 -15.60 0.05
C ASN A 148 14.45 -14.09 -0.05
N VAL A 149 14.67 -13.50 -1.23
CA VAL A 149 14.42 -12.07 -1.48
C VAL A 149 12.93 -11.75 -1.35
N GLN A 150 12.06 -12.55 -1.97
CA GLN A 150 10.60 -12.39 -1.85
C GLN A 150 10.12 -12.55 -0.41
N SER A 151 10.66 -13.52 0.33
CA SER A 151 10.35 -13.72 1.75
C SER A 151 10.73 -12.50 2.57
N LYS A 152 11.92 -11.92 2.34
CA LYS A 152 12.34 -10.71 3.07
C LYS A 152 11.47 -9.50 2.73
N ARG A 153 11.06 -9.35 1.47
CA ARG A 153 10.08 -8.33 1.04
C ARG A 153 8.73 -8.53 1.74
N SER A 154 8.27 -9.77 1.87
CA SER A 154 7.03 -10.13 2.54
C SER A 154 7.08 -9.83 4.04
N GLU A 155 8.18 -10.18 4.71
CA GLU A 155 8.38 -9.93 6.15
C GLU A 155 8.30 -8.43 6.47
N LEU A 156 9.01 -7.60 5.70
CA LEU A 156 9.01 -6.15 5.89
C LEU A 156 7.64 -5.49 5.60
N ARG A 157 6.87 -6.04 4.64
CA ARG A 157 5.48 -5.61 4.41
C ARG A 157 4.61 -5.94 5.62
N ALA A 158 4.72 -7.16 6.15
CA ALA A 158 3.97 -7.58 7.32
C ALA A 158 4.28 -6.72 8.55
N GLU A 159 5.54 -6.33 8.77
CA GLU A 159 5.93 -5.42 9.85
C GLU A 159 5.31 -4.02 9.68
N LEU A 160 5.29 -3.49 8.44
CA LEU A 160 4.64 -2.20 8.19
C LEU A 160 3.13 -2.29 8.44
N ASP A 161 2.48 -3.33 7.93
CA ASP A 161 1.05 -3.55 8.12
C ASP A 161 0.70 -3.69 9.61
N TYR A 162 1.55 -4.36 10.39
CA TYR A 162 1.43 -4.44 11.84
C TYR A 162 1.47 -3.05 12.50
N HIS A 163 2.45 -2.20 12.14
CA HIS A 163 2.54 -0.84 12.69
C HIS A 163 1.34 0.05 12.29
N VAL A 164 0.84 -0.10 11.06
CA VAL A 164 -0.37 0.61 10.61
C VAL A 164 -1.58 0.17 11.43
N ASN A 165 -1.75 -1.13 11.65
CA ASN A 165 -2.86 -1.67 12.44
C ASN A 165 -2.82 -1.22 13.90
N LEU A 166 -1.66 -1.29 14.56
CA LEU A 166 -1.52 -0.79 15.94
C LEU A 166 -1.87 0.69 16.07
N LYS A 167 -1.50 1.48 15.07
CA LYS A 167 -1.82 2.91 15.05
C LYS A 167 -3.31 3.15 14.84
N ALA A 168 -3.92 2.42 13.91
CA ALA A 168 -5.36 2.48 13.69
C ALA A 168 -6.13 2.10 14.96
N GLU A 169 -5.71 1.04 15.65
CA GLU A 169 -6.29 0.64 16.94
C GLU A 169 -6.18 1.76 17.98
N LYS A 170 -5.01 2.40 18.11
CA LYS A 170 -4.82 3.53 19.02
C LYS A 170 -5.72 4.72 18.67
N GLU A 171 -5.85 5.06 17.39
CA GLU A 171 -6.73 6.14 16.93
C GLU A 171 -8.21 5.81 17.20
N ILE A 172 -8.63 4.55 17.03
CA ILE A 172 -9.97 4.09 17.38
C ILE A 172 -10.22 4.25 18.88
N VAL A 173 -9.27 3.87 19.74
CA VAL A 173 -9.39 4.04 21.20
C VAL A 173 -9.53 5.51 21.58
N ILE A 174 -8.76 6.40 20.97
CA ILE A 174 -8.86 7.85 21.22
C ILE A 174 -10.22 8.39 20.80
N ILE A 175 -10.70 8.02 19.60
CA ILE A 175 -12.02 8.43 19.11
C ILE A 175 -13.13 7.89 20.03
N HIS A 176 -13.00 6.65 20.50
CA HIS A 176 -13.96 6.06 21.44
C HIS A 176 -14.04 6.86 22.75
N ASP A 177 -12.90 7.23 23.32
CA ASP A 177 -12.84 8.03 24.55
C ASP A 177 -13.42 9.45 24.34
N GLU A 178 -13.13 10.10 23.21
CA GLU A 178 -13.74 11.39 22.86
C GLU A 178 -15.25 11.30 22.67
N LEU A 179 -15.75 10.23 22.03
CA LEU A 179 -17.17 9.97 21.88
C LEU A 179 -17.85 9.75 23.24
N GLN A 180 -17.23 8.99 24.15
CA GLN A 180 -17.75 8.83 25.50
C GLN A 180 -17.81 10.16 26.25
N ARG A 181 -16.74 10.95 26.22
CA ARG A 181 -16.71 12.29 26.84
C ARG A 181 -17.79 13.21 26.27
N ASN A 182 -18.01 13.20 24.96
CA ASN A 182 -19.08 13.99 24.32
C ASN A 182 -20.48 13.50 24.72
N ASN A 183 -20.68 12.18 24.81
CA ASN A 183 -21.95 11.60 25.25
C ASN A 183 -22.25 11.98 26.71
N GLU A 184 -21.27 11.88 27.61
CA GLU A 184 -21.41 12.33 29.00
C GLU A 184 -21.78 13.81 29.09
N MET A 185 -21.12 14.67 28.30
CA MET A 185 -21.42 16.10 28.30
C MET A 185 -22.83 16.38 27.80
N THR A 186 -23.29 15.63 26.80
CA THR A 186 -24.66 15.72 26.27
C THR A 186 -25.69 15.32 27.33
N GLN A 187 -25.44 14.24 28.07
CA GLN A 187 -26.30 13.81 29.18
C GLN A 187 -26.35 14.86 30.30
N ARG A 188 -25.21 15.44 30.70
CA ARG A 188 -25.18 16.50 31.72
C ARG A 188 -25.99 17.73 31.30
N VAL A 189 -25.95 18.11 30.01
CA VAL A 189 -26.76 19.22 29.49
C VAL A 189 -28.25 18.88 29.55
N LEU A 190 -28.63 17.65 29.15
CA LEU A 190 -30.00 17.15 29.26
C LEU A 190 -30.52 17.22 30.70
N ASP A 191 -29.74 16.73 31.67
CA ASP A 191 -30.10 16.76 33.09
C ASP A 191 -30.30 18.18 33.63
N VAL A 192 -29.44 19.12 33.24
CA VAL A 192 -29.57 20.54 33.63
C VAL A 192 -30.85 21.14 33.04
N LEU A 193 -31.17 20.85 31.78
CA LEU A 193 -32.40 21.33 31.15
C LEU A 193 -33.65 20.74 31.82
N GLU A 194 -33.64 19.44 32.14
CA GLU A 194 -34.75 18.79 32.84
C GLU A 194 -34.93 19.36 34.26
N SER A 195 -33.85 19.56 35.00
CA SER A 195 -33.91 20.17 36.33
C SER A 195 -34.44 21.61 36.32
N ARG A 196 -34.15 22.37 35.25
CA ARG A 196 -34.68 23.73 35.05
C ARG A 196 -36.16 23.70 34.66
N SER A 197 -36.58 22.75 33.84
CA SER A 197 -37.99 22.51 33.50
C SER A 197 -38.82 22.14 34.73
N ARG A 198 -38.29 21.29 35.62
CA ARG A 198 -38.95 20.89 36.89
C ARG A 198 -39.04 22.00 37.94
N ARG A 199 -38.38 23.14 37.77
CA ARG A 199 -38.56 24.33 38.63
C ARG A 199 -39.61 25.24 37.99
N PRO A 200 -40.93 25.09 38.27
CA PRO A 200 -41.92 26.05 37.80
C PRO A 200 -41.56 27.44 38.36
N GLY A 201 -41.56 28.43 37.48
CA GLY A 201 -41.00 29.75 37.76
C GLY A 201 -41.57 30.40 39.02
N LYS A 202 -40.73 30.51 40.06
CA LYS A 202 -40.80 31.64 40.99
C LYS A 202 -40.36 32.88 40.23
N ARG A 203 -41.24 33.50 39.45
CA ARG A 203 -40.99 34.81 38.86
C ARG A 203 -42.22 35.69 39.05
N GLY A 204 -42.09 36.63 39.98
CA GLY A 204 -42.98 37.77 40.14
C GLY A 204 -44.07 37.62 41.20
N SER A 205 -43.75 37.98 42.45
CA SER A 205 -44.71 38.67 43.31
C SER A 205 -43.90 39.72 44.09
N GLU A 206 -43.96 40.95 43.57
CA GLU A 206 -43.79 42.20 44.33
C GLU A 206 -44.72 42.23 45.55
#